data_AF-A0A073JTB0-F1
#
_entry.id   AF-A0A073JTB0-F1
#
_cell.length_a   1.000
_cell.length_b   1.000
_cell.length_c   1.000
_cell.angle_alpha   90.00
_cell.angle_beta   90.00
_cell.angle_gamma   90.00
#
_symmetry.space_group_name_H-M   'P 1'
#
loop_
_entity.id
_entity.type
_entity.pdbx_description
1 polymer ?
#
loop_
_entity_poly.entity_id
_entity_poly.type
_entity_poly.pdbx_seq_one_letter_code
_entity_poly.pdbx_strand_id
1 'polypeptide(L)'
;MSILKEIYSKFPKVIQNEFDRNGVRLEAKIYNFFTEEKDDGEEKYMIYYIESTTRLFEIVYYPKSELCLYNSMTKFSIQKIKDQGGSNYEK
;
A
#
# COMPACT_ATOMS: atom_id res chain seq x y z
N MET A 1 10.28 15.29 -3.09
CA MET A 1 9.82 13.97 -2.60
C MET A 1 9.38 14.12 -1.15
N SER A 2 8.14 13.76 -0.84
CA SER A 2 7.50 13.91 0.47
C SER A 2 7.81 12.77 1.44
N ILE A 3 7.58 13.02 2.73
CA ILE A 3 7.74 12.04 3.82
C ILE A 3 6.37 11.37 4.09
N LEU A 4 6.38 10.07 4.41
CA LEU A 4 5.16 9.27 4.64
C LEU A 4 4.20 9.89 5.66
N LYS A 5 4.74 10.56 6.68
CA LYS A 5 4.01 11.34 7.67
C LYS A 5 3.00 12.35 7.07
N GLU A 6 3.31 12.98 5.93
CA GLU A 6 2.42 13.97 5.30
C GLU A 6 1.19 13.34 4.66
N ILE A 7 1.31 12.11 4.16
CA ILE A 7 0.20 11.36 3.60
C ILE A 7 -0.61 10.73 4.72
N TYR A 8 0.09 10.14 5.69
CA TYR A 8 -0.50 9.53 6.88
C TYR A 8 -1.50 10.44 7.59
N SER A 9 -1.15 11.73 7.77
CA SER A 9 -2.04 12.70 8.45
C SER A 9 -3.35 12.99 7.71
N LYS A 10 -3.45 12.62 6.43
CA LYS A 10 -4.65 12.80 5.59
C LYS A 10 -5.50 11.55 5.51
N PHE A 11 -5.01 10.41 6.00
CA PHE A 11 -5.77 9.17 5.92
C PHE A 11 -6.92 9.12 6.92
N PRO A 12 -8.02 8.41 6.59
CA PRO A 12 -9.02 8.01 7.57
C PRO A 12 -8.39 7.34 8.80
N LYS A 13 -9.01 7.51 9.96
CA LYS A 13 -8.50 6.99 11.24
C LYS A 13 -8.31 5.46 11.22
N VAL A 14 -9.17 4.74 10.49
CA VAL A 14 -9.06 3.28 10.35
C VAL A 14 -7.75 2.89 9.66
N ILE A 15 -7.37 3.59 8.59
CA ILE A 15 -6.09 3.35 7.90
C ILE A 15 -4.91 3.72 8.79
N GLN A 16 -5.01 4.84 9.51
CA GLN A 16 -3.98 5.26 10.47
C GLN A 16 -3.74 4.18 11.54
N ASN A 17 -4.82 3.62 12.10
CA ASN A 17 -4.73 2.54 13.08
C ASN A 17 -4.04 1.30 12.51
N GLU A 18 -4.28 0.95 11.24
CA GLU A 18 -3.60 -0.19 10.60
C GLU A 18 -2.10 0.08 10.42
N PHE A 19 -1.69 1.31 10.11
CA PHE A 19 -0.29 1.70 10.05
C PHE A 19 0.40 1.56 11.41
N ASP A 20 -0.26 2.06 12.46
CA ASP A 20 0.26 2.00 13.82
C ASP A 20 0.37 0.55 14.31
N ARG A 21 -0.67 -0.28 14.06
CA ARG A 21 -0.67 -1.72 14.38
C ARG A 21 0.46 -2.49 13.69
N ASN A 22 0.80 -2.10 12.47
CA ASN A 22 1.85 -2.74 11.68
C ASN A 22 3.25 -2.10 11.89
N GLY A 23 3.39 -1.14 12.81
CA GLY A 23 4.67 -0.52 13.16
C GLY A 23 5.32 0.21 11.98
N VAL A 24 4.54 0.87 11.12
CA VAL A 24 5.05 1.56 9.93
C VAL A 24 5.86 2.79 10.35
N ARG A 25 7.10 2.88 9.88
CA ARG A 25 7.97 4.05 10.11
C ARG A 25 7.55 5.23 9.24
N LEU A 26 6.99 6.27 9.85
CA LEU A 26 6.43 7.43 9.14
C LEU A 26 7.51 8.38 8.59
N GLU A 27 8.76 8.27 9.03
CA GLU A 27 9.90 9.05 8.50
C GLU A 27 10.39 8.53 7.14
N ALA A 28 9.79 7.46 6.61
CA ALA A 28 10.18 6.89 5.32
C ALA A 28 9.99 7.90 4.18
N LYS A 29 11.01 8.00 3.31
CA LYS A 29 10.94 8.76 2.06
C LYS A 29 10.05 8.04 1.05
N ILE A 30 9.09 8.76 0.47
CA ILE A 30 8.19 8.24 -0.56
C ILE A 30 8.80 8.46 -1.95
N TYR A 31 8.79 7.40 -2.75
CA TYR A 31 9.10 7.42 -4.18
C TYR A 31 7.88 7.68 -5.03
N ASN A 32 6.79 6.97 -4.74
CA ASN A 32 5.57 7.07 -5.50
C ASN A 32 4.34 6.93 -4.59
N PHE A 33 3.27 7.61 -4.96
CA PHE A 33 1.99 7.53 -4.27
C PHE A 33 0.88 7.59 -5.31
N PHE A 34 0.00 6.60 -5.29
CA PHE A 34 -1.08 6.46 -6.26
C PHE A 34 -2.34 5.93 -5.58
N THR A 35 -3.51 6.32 -6.08
CA THR A 35 -4.81 5.95 -5.52
C THR A 35 -5.77 5.53 -6.62
N GLU A 36 -6.52 4.46 -6.38
CA GLU A 36 -7.59 3.98 -7.25
C GLU A 36 -8.92 3.99 -6.49
N GLU A 37 -10.01 4.37 -7.16
CA GLU A 37 -11.37 4.11 -6.70
C GLU A 37 -11.92 2.92 -7.48
N LYS A 38 -12.53 1.97 -6.77
CA LYS A 38 -13.18 0.79 -7.35
C LYS A 38 -14.54 0.57 -6.71
N ASP A 39 -15.32 -0.30 -7.33
CA ASP A 39 -16.65 -0.71 -6.88
C ASP A 39 -16.74 -2.23 -7.04
N ASP A 40 -17.02 -2.97 -5.97
CA ASP A 40 -17.18 -4.43 -6.01
C ASP A 40 -18.65 -4.87 -6.24
N GLY A 41 -19.55 -3.90 -6.43
CA GLY A 41 -20.98 -4.12 -6.60
C GLY A 41 -21.79 -3.97 -5.31
N GLU A 42 -21.14 -3.98 -4.14
CA GLU A 42 -21.77 -3.71 -2.84
C GLU A 42 -21.37 -2.34 -2.28
N GLU A 43 -20.08 -2.00 -2.44
CA GLU A 43 -19.51 -0.77 -1.92
C GLU A 43 -18.36 -0.26 -2.81
N LYS A 44 -18.28 1.07 -2.90
CA LYS A 44 -17.10 1.73 -3.46
C LYS A 44 -15.96 1.73 -2.47
N TYR A 45 -14.77 1.31 -2.88
CA TYR A 45 -13.58 1.27 -2.04
C TYR A 45 -12.39 1.98 -2.70
N MET A 46 -11.48 2.46 -1.87
CA MET A 46 -10.26 3.15 -2.29
C MET A 46 -9.06 2.22 -2.09
N ILE A 47 -8.20 2.11 -3.09
CA ILE A 47 -6.89 1.47 -2.95
C ILE A 47 -5.80 2.55 -2.92
N TYR A 48 -4.96 2.53 -1.89
CA TYR A 48 -3.80 3.38 -1.77
C TYR A 48 -2.52 2.56 -1.98
N TYR A 49 -1.75 2.96 -2.97
CA TYR A 49 -0.44 2.42 -3.28
C TYR A 49 0.63 3.40 -2.85
N ILE A 50 1.46 3.01 -1.88
CA ILE A 50 2.55 3.87 -1.37
C ILE A 50 3.88 3.16 -1.53
N GLU A 51 4.76 3.73 -2.32
CA GLU A 51 6.08 3.18 -2.56
C GLU A 51 7.13 3.99 -1.82
N SER A 52 7.89 3.33 -0.96
CA SER A 52 9.02 3.91 -0.23
C SER A 52 10.37 3.43 -0.79
N THR A 53 11.47 3.82 -0.15
CA THR A 53 12.82 3.29 -0.45
C THR A 53 12.87 1.77 -0.44
N THR A 54 12.20 1.13 0.51
CA THR A 54 12.40 -0.30 0.82
C THR A 54 11.14 -1.14 0.70
N ARG A 55 9.96 -0.52 0.73
CA ARG A 55 8.67 -1.23 0.76
C ARG A 55 7.63 -0.61 -0.16
N LEU A 56 6.75 -1.46 -0.67
CA LEU A 56 5.46 -1.10 -1.24
C LEU A 56 4.37 -1.41 -0.20
N PHE A 57 3.49 -0.45 0.02
CA PHE A 57 2.29 -0.58 0.84
C PHE A 57 1.08 -0.56 -0.09
N GLU A 58 0.15 -1.49 0.12
CA GLU A 58 -1.17 -1.52 -0.53
C GLU A 58 -2.22 -1.50 0.58
N ILE A 59 -3.14 -0.55 0.51
CA ILE A 59 -4.19 -0.37 1.50
C ILE A 59 -5.51 -0.32 0.78
N VAL A 60 -6.43 -1.22 1.11
CA VAL A 60 -7.80 -1.23 0.56
C VAL A 60 -8.74 -0.73 1.65
N TYR A 61 -9.46 0.35 1.40
CA TYR A 61 -10.34 1.00 2.37
C TYR A 61 -11.77 1.10 1.85
N TYR A 62 -12.69 0.52 2.62
CA TYR A 62 -14.12 0.54 2.41
C TYR A 62 -14.75 1.61 3.33
N PRO A 63 -15.13 2.79 2.81
CA PRO A 63 -15.56 3.95 3.59
C PRO A 63 -16.90 3.79 4.30
N LYS A 64 -17.84 3.01 3.77
CA LYS A 64 -19.17 2.79 4.35
C LYS A 64 -19.12 1.71 5.43
N SER A 65 -18.36 0.63 5.22
CA SER A 65 -18.19 -0.41 6.24
C SER A 65 -17.08 -0.09 7.25
N GLU A 66 -16.28 0.96 7.02
CA GLU A 66 -15.05 1.27 7.76
C GLU A 66 -14.06 0.09 7.81
N LEU A 67 -14.05 -0.77 6.79
CA LEU A 67 -13.12 -1.90 6.69
C LEU A 67 -11.81 -1.42 6.04
N CYS A 68 -10.68 -1.87 6.58
CA CYS A 68 -9.35 -1.61 6.03
C CYS A 68 -8.56 -2.91 5.91
N LEU A 69 -8.08 -3.21 4.70
CA LEU A 69 -7.14 -4.29 4.45
C LEU A 69 -5.77 -3.69 4.18
N TYR A 70 -4.76 -4.18 4.88
CA TYR A 70 -3.41 -3.67 4.79
C TYR A 70 -2.46 -4.77 4.32
N ASN A 71 -1.71 -4.48 3.25
CA ASN A 71 -0.64 -5.32 2.75
C ASN A 71 0.66 -4.52 2.61
N SER A 72 1.79 -5.18 2.84
CA SER A 72 3.09 -4.57 2.62
C SER A 72 4.14 -5.59 2.19
N MET A 73 4.98 -5.21 1.23
CA MET A 73 6.02 -6.06 0.70
C MET A 73 7.33 -5.29 0.56
N THR A 74 8.46 -5.94 0.85
CA THR A 74 9.77 -5.33 0.59
C THR A 74 10.08 -5.34 -0.90
N LYS A 75 10.74 -4.31 -1.42
CA LYS A 75 11.19 -4.27 -2.82
C LYS A 75 12.11 -5.45 -3.17
N PHE A 76 12.91 -5.91 -2.22
CA PHE A 76 13.72 -7.10 -2.36
C PHE A 76 12.86 -8.35 -2.63
N SER A 77 11.78 -8.55 -1.87
CA SER A 77 10.82 -9.64 -2.10
C SER A 77 10.16 -9.53 -3.47
N ILE A 78 9.74 -8.32 -3.88
CA ILE A 78 9.15 -8.08 -5.21
C ILE A 78 10.13 -8.48 -6.32
N GLN A 79 11.40 -8.08 -6.21
CA GLN A 79 12.42 -8.42 -7.19
C GLN A 79 12.63 -9.94 -7.27
N LYS A 80 12.74 -10.63 -6.13
CA LYS A 80 12.87 -12.09 -6.10
C LYS A 80 11.70 -12.81 -6.79
N ILE A 81 10.47 -12.35 -6.58
CA ILE A 81 9.28 -12.93 -7.24
C ILE A 81 9.36 -12.72 -8.76
N LYS A 82 9.75 -11.51 -9.20
CA LYS A 82 9.93 -11.22 -10.63
C LYS A 82 11.01 -12.10 -11.27
N ASP A 83 12.15 -12.23 -10.62
CA ASP A 83 13.28 -13.03 -11.13
C ASP A 83 12.92 -14.53 -11.23
N GLN A 84 12.08 -15.04 -10.31
CA GLN A 84 11.59 -16.41 -10.35
C GLN A 84 10.46 -16.62 -11.38
N GLY A 85 9.62 -15.61 -11.60
CA GLY A 85 8.53 -15.65 -12.59
C GLY A 85 8.99 -15.49 -14.04
N GLY A 86 10.16 -14.91 -14.27
CA GLY A 86 10.73 -14.70 -15.62
C GLY A 86 11.43 -15.93 -16.22
N SER A 87 11.65 -17.01 -15.45
CA SER A 87 12.44 -18.16 -15.92
C SER A 87 11.65 -19.24 -16.69
N ASN A 88 10.35 -19.07 -16.92
CA ASN A 88 9.47 -20.11 -17.46
C ASN A 88 8.75 -19.78 -18.79
N TYR A 89 9.12 -18.71 -19.50
CA TYR A 89 8.51 -18.35 -20.79
C TYR A 89 9.49 -18.13 -21.95
N GLU A 90 10.69 -18.70 -21.86
CA GLU A 90 11.61 -18.80 -23.00
C GLU A 90 12.13 -20.24 -23.15
N LYS A 91 11.28 -21.16 -23.62
CA LYS A 91 11.68 -22.35 -24.39
C LYS A 91 10.55 -22.80 -25.31
#